data_AF-A0A8T7EN06-F1
#
_entry.id   AF-A0A8T7EN06-F1
#
_cell.length_a   1.000
_cell.length_b   1.000
_cell.length_c   1.000
_cell.angle_alpha   90.00
_cell.angle_beta   90.00
_cell.angle_gamma   90.00
#
_symmetry.space_group_name_H-M   'P 1'
#
loop_
_entity.id
_entity.type
_entity.pdbx_description
1 polymer ?
#
loop_
_entity_poly.entity_id
_entity_poly.type
_entity_poly.pdbx_seq_one_letter_code
_entity_poly.pdbx_strand_id
1 'polypeptide(L)'
;MSYRDFDEFLMRLEQDDHVEFVDGSSRDPVASRPGPMPVAVHVDPESGARIVRHAFATRRRAAWALQVDRTAEVVARLDRLLDLSTPHTFSSLMERAADIMSSLRIVPSVRRRSNSDLRIVDIDAFQRIVDTTDKPLAGTVFPARDDRPYWGVHVTSVNAANAVLIHSASRLNAGERVAVALGGDPAALIAAFLPLPSSVHRSYFTGWLRKRPVETMRLSDPAVEFPANVDGVLVGVIERVTADREGCESLSDRAMQRCSCLMKCGSSPTRCSSRSAQRMSLFSGT
;
A
#
# COMPACT_ATOMS: atom_id res chain seq x y z
N MET A 1 -3.26 17.64 -12.45
CA MET A 1 -4.51 17.44 -11.67
C MET A 1 -4.28 16.30 -10.69
N SER A 2 -4.93 16.32 -9.54
CA SER A 2 -4.79 15.24 -8.56
C SER A 2 -5.69 14.06 -8.88
N TYR A 3 -5.15 12.84 -8.91
CA TYR A 3 -5.96 11.63 -9.12
C TYR A 3 -6.96 11.47 -7.96
N ARG A 4 -8.20 11.14 -8.31
CA ARG A 4 -9.27 10.84 -7.36
C ARG A 4 -9.20 9.42 -6.85
N ASP A 5 -8.73 8.49 -7.67
CA ASP A 5 -8.66 7.05 -7.44
C ASP A 5 -7.51 6.44 -8.27
N PHE A 6 -7.36 5.11 -8.19
CA PHE A 6 -6.33 4.41 -8.94
C PHE A 6 -6.62 4.33 -10.44
N ASP A 7 -7.90 4.32 -10.84
CA ASP A 7 -8.31 4.25 -12.23
C ASP A 7 -7.87 5.48 -13.02
N GLU A 8 -8.03 6.68 -12.47
CA GLU A 8 -7.50 7.90 -13.09
C GLU A 8 -5.97 7.86 -13.26
N PHE A 9 -5.27 7.23 -12.33
CA PHE A 9 -3.83 7.04 -12.45
C PHE A 9 -3.48 6.02 -13.52
N LEU A 10 -4.25 4.94 -13.64
CA LEU A 10 -4.08 3.96 -14.71
C LEU A 10 -4.28 4.60 -16.08
N MET A 11 -5.32 5.43 -16.26
CA MET A 11 -5.52 6.20 -17.50
C MET A 11 -4.30 7.06 -17.86
N ARG A 12 -3.65 7.68 -16.86
CA ARG A 12 -2.42 8.45 -17.08
C ARG A 12 -1.24 7.57 -17.49
N LEU A 13 -1.16 6.35 -16.97
CA LEU A 13 -0.12 5.38 -17.32
C LEU A 13 -0.31 4.84 -18.75
N GLU A 14 -1.56 4.59 -19.15
CA GLU A 14 -1.93 4.16 -20.50
C GLU A 14 -1.55 5.19 -21.57
N GLN A 15 -1.78 6.48 -21.29
CA GLN A 15 -1.45 7.59 -22.20
C GLN A 15 0.05 7.69 -22.57
N ASP A 16 0.94 7.05 -21.83
CA ASP A 16 2.39 7.13 -22.06
C ASP A 16 2.97 5.79 -22.58
N ASP A 17 2.11 4.85 -22.98
CA ASP A 17 2.47 3.53 -23.55
C ASP A 17 3.27 2.64 -22.58
N HIS A 18 2.95 2.70 -21.28
CA HIS A 18 3.59 1.87 -20.24
C HIS A 18 2.74 0.68 -19.79
N VAL A 19 1.57 0.45 -20.38
CA VAL A 19 0.60 -0.54 -19.89
C VAL A 19 0.51 -1.73 -20.83
N GLU A 20 0.85 -2.90 -20.32
CA GLU A 20 0.63 -4.19 -20.97
C GLU A 20 -0.56 -4.87 -20.29
N PHE A 21 -1.64 -5.08 -21.04
CA PHE A 21 -2.75 -5.91 -20.60
C PHE A 21 -2.36 -7.38 -20.76
N VAL A 22 -2.51 -8.14 -19.68
CA VAL A 22 -2.16 -9.55 -19.62
C VAL A 22 -3.44 -10.35 -19.46
N ASP A 23 -3.81 -11.05 -20.52
CA ASP A 23 -5.00 -11.92 -20.51
C ASP A 23 -4.75 -13.19 -19.68
N GLY A 24 -5.64 -13.47 -18.74
CA GLY A 24 -5.65 -14.69 -17.92
C GLY A 24 -4.47 -14.85 -16.96
N SER A 25 -4.25 -16.10 -16.49
CA SER A 25 -3.15 -16.49 -15.57
C SER A 25 -1.77 -16.53 -16.24
N SER A 26 -1.61 -15.78 -17.33
CA SER A 26 -0.35 -15.63 -18.05
C SER A 26 0.72 -15.07 -17.12
N ARG A 27 1.83 -15.80 -17.02
CA ARG A 27 3.04 -15.46 -16.26
C ARG A 27 3.40 -13.99 -16.49
N ASP A 28 3.64 -13.24 -15.42
CA ASP A 28 4.11 -11.84 -15.45
C ASP A 28 5.19 -11.68 -16.55
N PRO A 29 4.86 -11.13 -17.75
CA PRO A 29 5.67 -11.27 -18.96
C PRO A 29 7.02 -10.54 -18.85
N VAL A 30 7.16 -9.76 -17.78
CA VAL A 30 8.15 -8.72 -17.63
C VAL A 30 9.45 -9.20 -17.00
N ALA A 31 9.47 -10.38 -16.37
CA ALA A 31 10.68 -10.92 -15.74
C ALA A 31 11.86 -11.18 -16.72
N SER A 32 11.63 -11.05 -18.04
CA SER A 32 12.57 -11.47 -19.10
C SER A 32 13.06 -10.34 -20.01
N ARG A 33 12.52 -9.11 -19.90
CA ARG A 33 12.78 -8.03 -20.88
C ARG A 33 13.78 -6.98 -20.36
N PRO A 34 14.78 -6.56 -21.17
CA PRO A 34 15.58 -5.39 -20.85
C PRO A 34 14.76 -4.10 -21.08
N GLY A 35 14.68 -3.25 -20.05
CA GLY A 35 13.96 -1.97 -20.12
C GLY A 35 13.22 -1.63 -18.82
N PRO A 36 12.56 -0.47 -18.75
CA PRO A 36 11.69 -0.13 -17.63
C PRO A 36 10.50 -1.11 -17.60
N MET A 37 10.26 -1.71 -16.44
CA MET A 37 9.22 -2.73 -16.22
C MET A 37 7.83 -2.18 -16.62
N PRO A 38 7.15 -2.63 -17.69
CA PRO A 38 5.78 -2.22 -17.99
C PRO A 38 4.83 -2.47 -16.81
N VAL A 39 3.77 -1.67 -16.77
CA VAL A 39 2.64 -1.84 -15.87
C VAL A 39 1.83 -3.01 -16.41
N ALA A 40 1.78 -4.11 -15.67
CA ALA A 40 1.02 -5.28 -16.07
C ALA A 40 -0.39 -5.19 -15.45
N VAL A 41 -1.41 -5.31 -16.29
CA VAL A 41 -2.81 -5.35 -15.85
C VAL A 41 -3.37 -6.74 -16.13
N HIS A 42 -3.58 -7.52 -15.09
CA HIS A 42 -4.25 -8.81 -15.19
C HIS A 42 -5.75 -8.63 -14.93
N VAL A 43 -6.59 -9.39 -15.62
CA VAL A 43 -8.04 -9.39 -15.37
C VAL A 43 -8.44 -10.75 -14.82
N ASP A 44 -9.01 -10.76 -13.62
CA ASP A 44 -9.61 -11.95 -13.05
C ASP A 44 -10.84 -12.36 -13.89
N PRO A 45 -10.86 -13.56 -14.50
CA PRO A 45 -11.90 -13.94 -15.45
C PRO A 45 -13.28 -14.10 -14.80
N GLU A 46 -13.34 -14.37 -13.50
CA GLU A 46 -14.60 -14.62 -12.79
C GLU A 46 -15.26 -13.32 -12.30
N SER A 47 -14.50 -12.48 -11.61
CA SER A 47 -15.02 -11.22 -11.04
C SER A 47 -14.80 -9.99 -11.93
N GLY A 48 -14.01 -10.10 -13.00
CA GLY A 48 -13.60 -8.97 -13.84
C GLY A 48 -12.67 -7.99 -13.13
N ALA A 49 -12.15 -8.33 -11.95
CA ALA A 49 -11.26 -7.45 -11.19
C ALA A 49 -9.94 -7.21 -11.94
N ARG A 50 -9.52 -5.94 -12.02
CA ARG A 50 -8.23 -5.55 -12.61
C ARG A 50 -7.15 -5.56 -11.53
N ILE A 51 -6.10 -6.32 -11.77
CA ILE A 51 -4.97 -6.48 -10.86
C ILE A 51 -3.76 -5.82 -11.50
N VAL A 52 -3.40 -4.66 -10.97
CA VAL A 52 -2.34 -3.82 -11.54
C VAL A 52 -1.03 -4.06 -10.80
N ARG A 53 0.01 -4.43 -11.55
CA ARG A 53 1.37 -4.63 -11.06
C ARG A 53 2.33 -3.62 -11.68
N HIS A 54 3.43 -3.34 -10.97
CA HIS A 54 4.51 -2.47 -11.44
C HIS A 54 4.12 -1.01 -11.70
N ALA A 55 2.94 -0.58 -11.22
CA ALA A 55 2.44 0.78 -11.35
C ALA A 55 3.46 1.85 -10.93
N PHE A 56 4.32 1.52 -9.96
CA PHE A 56 5.33 2.43 -9.41
C PHE A 56 6.78 1.99 -9.66
N ALA A 57 7.01 1.05 -10.58
CA ALA A 57 8.34 0.43 -10.80
C ALA A 57 9.41 1.38 -11.38
N THR A 58 9.05 2.62 -11.73
CA THR A 58 10.00 3.64 -12.19
C THR A 58 9.88 4.92 -11.37
N ARG A 59 10.99 5.67 -11.26
CA ARG A 59 11.00 6.98 -10.57
C ARG A 59 9.98 7.95 -11.17
N ARG A 60 9.80 7.92 -12.50
CA ARG A 60 8.84 8.82 -13.18
C ARG A 60 7.40 8.50 -12.78
N ARG A 61 7.01 7.22 -12.74
CA ARG A 61 5.66 6.83 -12.30
C ARG A 61 5.41 7.13 -10.82
N ALA A 62 6.42 6.91 -9.97
CA ALA A 62 6.33 7.30 -8.57
C ALA A 62 6.17 8.83 -8.40
N ALA A 63 6.90 9.63 -9.19
CA ALA A 63 6.74 11.08 -9.22
C ALA A 63 5.32 11.50 -9.65
N TRP A 64 4.78 10.87 -10.70
CA TRP A 64 3.41 11.10 -11.14
C TRP A 64 2.39 10.78 -10.06
N ALA A 65 2.48 9.60 -9.44
CA ALA A 65 1.60 9.19 -8.34
C ALA A 65 1.59 10.21 -7.20
N LEU A 66 2.78 10.68 -6.81
CA LEU A 66 3.00 11.70 -5.79
C LEU A 66 2.68 13.12 -6.25
N GLN A 67 2.39 13.32 -7.55
CA GLN A 67 2.09 14.60 -8.18
C GLN A 67 3.21 15.63 -7.98
N VAL A 68 4.44 15.15 -8.17
CA VAL A 68 5.66 15.96 -8.22
C VAL A 68 6.34 15.76 -9.55
N ASP A 69 7.14 16.74 -9.98
CA ASP A 69 7.87 16.62 -11.24
C ASP A 69 8.99 15.59 -11.12
N ARG A 70 9.64 15.55 -9.94
CA ARG A 70 10.72 14.61 -9.62
C ARG A 70 10.61 14.10 -8.19
N THR A 71 10.92 12.82 -7.99
CA THR A 71 10.90 12.19 -6.65
C THR A 71 11.87 12.85 -5.66
N ALA A 72 12.93 13.49 -6.12
CA ALA A 72 13.87 14.23 -5.27
C ALA A 72 13.20 15.40 -4.53
N GLU A 73 12.13 15.96 -5.09
CA GLU A 73 11.39 17.07 -4.47
C GLU A 73 10.61 16.63 -3.22
N VAL A 74 10.33 15.33 -3.08
CA VAL A 74 9.63 14.77 -1.93
C VAL A 74 10.43 14.97 -0.64
N VAL A 75 11.76 14.84 -0.71
CA VAL A 75 12.66 15.05 0.45
C VAL A 75 12.69 16.52 0.82
N ALA A 76 12.92 17.41 -0.16
CA ALA A 76 12.92 18.85 0.09
C ALA A 76 11.59 19.36 0.65
N ARG A 77 10.48 18.70 0.27
CA ARG A 77 9.16 18.96 0.82
C ARG A 77 9.02 18.39 2.24
N LEU A 78 9.49 17.17 2.50
CA LEU A 78 9.48 16.59 3.83
C LEU A 78 10.25 17.46 4.83
N ASP A 79 11.43 17.96 4.49
CA ASP A 79 12.22 18.84 5.36
C ASP A 79 11.43 20.09 5.78
N ARG A 80 10.73 20.73 4.83
CA ARG A 80 9.85 21.87 5.14
C ARG A 80 8.73 21.50 6.10
N LEU A 81 8.14 20.32 5.94
CA LEU A 81 7.07 19.84 6.81
C LEU A 81 7.58 19.50 8.22
N LEU A 82 8.79 18.96 8.32
CA LEU A 82 9.41 18.63 9.60
C LEU A 82 9.88 19.89 10.34
N ASP A 83 10.45 20.86 9.64
CA ASP A 83 10.84 22.16 10.22
C ASP A 83 9.64 22.90 10.81
N LEU A 84 8.44 22.75 10.23
CA LEU A 84 7.20 23.33 10.78
C LEU A 84 6.84 22.78 12.16
N SER A 85 7.31 21.59 12.51
CA SER A 85 7.02 20.94 13.81
C SER A 85 7.94 21.43 14.94
N THR A 86 8.92 22.28 14.65
CA THR A 86 9.90 22.81 15.61
C THR A 86 10.00 24.34 15.55
N PRO A 87 9.07 25.10 16.18
CA PRO A 87 9.19 26.55 16.26
C PRO A 87 10.00 26.97 17.49
N HIS A 88 11.00 27.83 17.31
CA HIS A 88 11.71 28.50 18.41
C HIS A 88 11.42 30.01 18.51
N THR A 89 10.73 30.65 17.55
CA THR A 89 10.53 32.12 17.54
C THR A 89 9.29 32.58 16.75
N PHE A 90 8.68 33.71 17.15
CA PHE A 90 7.44 34.26 16.58
C PHE A 90 7.60 34.86 15.17
N SER A 91 8.80 35.35 14.82
CA SER A 91 9.09 35.96 13.50
C SER A 91 9.10 34.95 12.36
N SER A 92 9.69 33.77 12.57
CA SER A 92 9.70 32.69 11.58
C SER A 92 8.31 32.09 11.33
N LEU A 93 7.38 32.28 12.27
CA LEU A 93 5.97 31.89 12.17
C LEU A 93 5.21 32.78 11.17
N MET A 94 5.55 34.07 11.08
CA MET A 94 4.95 35.01 10.13
C MET A 94 5.46 34.81 8.70
N GLU A 95 6.75 34.56 8.51
CA GLU A 95 7.31 34.21 7.19
C GLU A 95 6.71 32.91 6.63
N ARG A 96 6.34 31.98 7.52
CA ARG A 96 5.76 30.67 7.19
C ARG A 96 4.23 30.66 7.22
N ALA A 97 3.58 31.81 7.46
CA ALA A 97 2.13 31.90 7.58
C ALA A 97 1.41 31.44 6.31
N ALA A 98 1.97 31.68 5.13
CA ALA A 98 1.40 31.21 3.87
C ALA A 98 1.43 29.67 3.76
N ASP A 99 2.55 29.04 4.16
CA ASP A 99 2.70 27.59 4.14
C ASP A 99 1.79 26.92 5.20
N ILE A 100 1.76 27.45 6.42
CA ILE A 100 0.83 27.01 7.48
C ILE A 100 -0.62 27.19 7.05
N MET A 101 -0.98 28.34 6.46
CA MET A 101 -2.37 28.58 6.04
C MET A 101 -2.77 27.69 4.84
N SER A 102 -1.83 27.38 3.95
CA SER A 102 -2.04 26.40 2.88
C SER A 102 -2.21 24.98 3.41
N SER A 103 -1.50 24.63 4.49
CA SER A 103 -1.57 23.32 5.11
C SER A 103 -2.81 23.15 6.02
N LEU A 104 -3.31 24.25 6.60
CA LEU A 104 -4.59 24.32 7.32
C LEU A 104 -5.81 24.05 6.42
N ARG A 105 -5.70 24.26 5.10
CA ARG A 105 -6.76 23.83 4.14
C ARG A 105 -6.73 22.32 3.87
N ILE A 106 -5.71 21.62 4.37
CA ILE A 106 -5.47 20.19 4.19
C ILE A 106 -5.71 19.48 5.53
N VAL A 107 -6.74 19.92 6.25
CA VAL A 107 -7.37 19.06 7.26
C VAL A 107 -7.90 17.84 6.50
N PRO A 108 -7.57 16.60 6.89
CA PRO A 108 -8.22 15.43 6.32
C PRO A 108 -9.72 15.63 6.49
N SER A 109 -10.42 15.91 5.39
CA SER A 109 -11.86 16.01 5.45
C SER A 109 -12.34 14.58 5.66
N VAL A 110 -12.75 14.27 6.89
CA VAL A 110 -13.52 13.06 7.19
C VAL A 110 -14.86 13.22 6.49
N ARG A 111 -14.88 13.00 5.18
CA ARG A 111 -16.12 12.76 4.49
C ARG A 111 -16.47 11.33 4.83
N ARG A 112 -17.35 11.15 5.83
CA ARG A 112 -18.05 9.89 6.03
C ARG A 112 -18.87 9.61 4.76
N ARG A 113 -18.24 9.04 3.75
CA ARG A 113 -18.97 8.37 2.69
C ARG A 113 -19.58 7.13 3.32
N SER A 114 -20.90 7.08 3.29
CA SER A 114 -21.63 5.82 3.17
C SER A 114 -21.22 5.25 1.80
N ASN A 115 -20.10 4.53 1.72
CA ASN A 115 -19.81 3.76 0.52
C ASN A 115 -20.73 2.54 0.58
N SER A 116 -21.90 2.64 -0.07
CA SER A 116 -22.70 1.47 -0.46
C SER A 116 -21.89 0.49 -1.31
N ASP A 117 -20.76 0.96 -1.88
CA ASP A 117 -19.96 0.26 -2.87
C ASP A 117 -18.60 -0.21 -2.30
N LEU A 118 -18.37 -0.13 -0.97
CA LEU A 118 -17.15 -0.68 -0.37
C LEU A 118 -17.16 -2.20 -0.55
N ARG A 119 -16.22 -2.71 -1.36
CA ARG A 119 -16.05 -4.13 -1.56
C ARG A 119 -15.26 -4.75 -0.39
N ILE A 120 -15.97 -5.38 0.54
CA ILE A 120 -15.33 -6.30 1.48
C ILE A 120 -14.94 -7.55 0.68
N VAL A 121 -13.65 -7.88 0.71
CA VAL A 121 -13.09 -9.01 -0.02
C VAL A 121 -12.99 -10.18 0.95
N ASP A 122 -13.70 -11.26 0.68
CA ASP A 122 -13.54 -12.52 1.40
C ASP A 122 -12.26 -13.25 0.96
N ILE A 123 -11.93 -14.33 1.68
CA ILE A 123 -10.67 -15.03 1.46
C ILE A 123 -10.62 -15.76 0.12
N ASP A 124 -11.76 -16.26 -0.36
CA ASP A 124 -11.83 -17.00 -1.62
C ASP A 124 -11.65 -16.04 -2.79
N ALA A 125 -12.30 -14.88 -2.73
CA ALA A 125 -12.10 -13.79 -3.67
C ALA A 125 -10.65 -13.31 -3.68
N PHE A 126 -10.02 -13.17 -2.50
CA PHE A 126 -8.62 -12.76 -2.43
C PHE A 126 -7.66 -13.83 -2.96
N GLN A 127 -7.90 -15.11 -2.65
CA GLN A 127 -7.14 -16.23 -3.18
C GLN A 127 -7.19 -16.24 -4.71
N ARG A 128 -8.37 -16.07 -5.32
CA ARG A 128 -8.52 -15.96 -6.79
C ARG A 128 -7.71 -14.82 -7.39
N ILE A 129 -7.72 -13.64 -6.75
CA ILE A 129 -6.92 -12.48 -7.18
C ILE A 129 -5.42 -12.80 -7.11
N VAL A 130 -4.96 -13.45 -6.03
CA VAL A 130 -3.55 -13.88 -5.89
C VAL A 130 -3.18 -14.91 -6.96
N ASP A 131 -4.04 -15.91 -7.19
CA ASP A 131 -3.85 -16.98 -8.18
C ASP A 131 -3.80 -16.46 -9.62
N THR A 132 -4.58 -15.43 -9.93
CA THR A 132 -4.57 -14.77 -11.25
C THR A 132 -3.18 -14.26 -11.60
N THR A 133 -2.37 -13.86 -10.61
CA THR A 133 -1.02 -13.34 -10.83
C THR A 133 0.10 -14.33 -10.54
N ASP A 134 -0.17 -15.47 -9.88
CA ASP A 134 0.83 -16.38 -9.32
C ASP A 134 1.90 -15.65 -8.46
N LYS A 135 1.48 -14.55 -7.82
CA LYS A 135 2.34 -13.66 -7.04
C LYS A 135 1.60 -13.09 -5.84
N PRO A 136 2.32 -12.86 -4.73
CA PRO A 136 1.77 -12.12 -3.62
C PRO A 136 1.49 -10.66 -4.04
N LEU A 137 0.50 -10.06 -3.40
CA LEU A 137 0.04 -8.70 -3.68
C LEU A 137 0.52 -7.74 -2.59
N ALA A 138 0.63 -6.46 -2.90
CA ALA A 138 0.88 -5.44 -1.90
C ALA A 138 -0.47 -4.96 -1.32
N GLY A 139 -0.60 -4.98 0.01
CA GLY A 139 -1.76 -4.47 0.72
C GLY A 139 -1.35 -3.45 1.78
N THR A 140 -2.15 -2.41 1.95
CA THR A 140 -1.91 -1.40 2.99
C THR A 140 -2.65 -1.80 4.25
N VAL A 141 -1.92 -2.03 5.34
CA VAL A 141 -2.50 -2.51 6.60
C VAL A 141 -2.80 -1.34 7.52
N PHE A 142 -4.04 -1.27 8.00
CA PHE A 142 -4.58 -0.29 8.93
C PHE A 142 -5.03 -0.99 10.22
N PRO A 143 -4.31 -0.83 11.34
CA PRO A 143 -4.76 -1.35 12.63
C PRO A 143 -5.93 -0.51 13.18
N ALA A 144 -6.81 -1.13 13.96
CA ALA A 144 -7.92 -0.46 14.63
C ALA A 144 -7.49 0.47 15.79
N ARG A 145 -6.20 0.47 16.13
CA ARG A 145 -5.65 1.28 17.20
C ARG A 145 -5.31 2.68 16.69
N ASP A 146 -6.09 3.64 17.16
CA ASP A 146 -6.05 5.07 16.80
C ASP A 146 -4.77 5.78 17.26
N ASP A 147 -4.03 5.21 18.22
CA ASP A 147 -2.84 5.83 18.82
C ASP A 147 -1.58 5.73 17.94
N ARG A 148 -1.63 4.95 16.86
CA ARG A 148 -0.50 4.77 15.96
C ARG A 148 -0.79 5.42 14.61
N PRO A 149 0.02 6.40 14.17
CA PRO A 149 -0.02 6.90 12.80
C PRO A 149 0.56 5.88 11.79
N TYR A 150 0.67 4.61 12.20
CA TYR A 150 1.26 3.54 11.42
C TYR A 150 0.18 2.79 10.66
N TRP A 151 0.04 3.15 9.39
CA TRP A 151 -0.30 2.21 8.34
C TRP A 151 0.93 2.01 7.44
N GLY A 152 1.07 0.80 6.91
CA GLY A 152 2.24 0.40 6.12
C GLY A 152 1.83 -0.55 5.02
N VAL A 153 2.58 -0.52 3.91
CA VAL A 153 2.38 -1.49 2.83
C VAL A 153 3.16 -2.75 3.15
N HIS A 154 2.44 -3.86 3.12
CA HIS A 154 2.98 -5.19 3.34
C HIS A 154 2.73 -6.04 2.10
N VAL A 155 3.65 -6.96 1.85
CA VAL A 155 3.37 -8.06 0.92
C VAL A 155 2.38 -8.98 1.61
N THR A 156 1.35 -9.38 0.88
CA THR A 156 0.25 -10.21 1.33
C THR A 156 0.08 -11.40 0.39
N SER A 157 -0.14 -12.58 0.97
CA SER A 157 -0.41 -13.82 0.24
C SER A 157 -1.46 -14.63 0.97
N VAL A 158 -1.88 -15.75 0.38
CA VAL A 158 -2.73 -16.73 1.06
C VAL A 158 -1.93 -18.03 1.22
N ASN A 159 -2.07 -18.70 2.36
CA ASN A 159 -1.42 -19.98 2.61
C ASN A 159 -2.36 -21.16 2.31
N ALA A 160 -1.85 -22.39 2.37
CA ALA A 160 -2.63 -23.61 2.14
C ALA A 160 -3.78 -23.84 3.15
N ALA A 161 -3.80 -23.11 4.27
CA ALA A 161 -4.83 -23.18 5.28
C ALA A 161 -5.90 -22.09 5.10
N ASN A 162 -5.98 -21.46 3.92
CA ASN A 162 -6.85 -20.31 3.63
C ASN A 162 -6.73 -19.25 4.72
N ALA A 163 -5.51 -18.73 4.93
CA ALA A 163 -5.28 -17.57 5.78
C ALA A 163 -4.42 -16.54 5.06
N VAL A 164 -4.73 -15.25 5.29
CA VAL A 164 -3.95 -14.16 4.72
C VAL A 164 -2.65 -14.01 5.51
N LEU A 165 -1.52 -14.14 4.83
CA LEU A 165 -0.20 -13.88 5.41
C LEU A 165 0.18 -12.43 5.13
N ILE A 166 0.57 -11.70 6.18
CA ILE A 166 1.12 -10.35 6.10
C ILE A 166 2.62 -10.44 6.39
N HIS A 167 3.43 -10.23 5.37
CA HIS A 167 4.88 -10.39 5.46
C HIS A 167 5.55 -9.15 6.08
N SER A 168 6.58 -9.37 6.90
CA SER A 168 7.36 -8.31 7.56
C SER A 168 6.52 -7.36 8.42
N ALA A 169 5.49 -7.89 9.09
CA ALA A 169 4.52 -7.12 9.88
C ALA A 169 4.86 -7.05 11.38
N SER A 170 6.13 -6.89 11.73
CA SER A 170 6.60 -6.94 13.13
C SER A 170 6.00 -5.91 14.07
N ARG A 171 5.33 -4.88 13.54
CA ARG A 171 4.70 -3.79 14.32
C ARG A 171 3.27 -4.09 14.75
N LEU A 172 2.65 -5.14 14.19
CA LEU A 172 1.30 -5.59 14.53
C LEU A 172 1.36 -6.65 15.63
N ASN A 173 0.33 -6.71 16.48
CA ASN A 173 0.28 -7.61 17.62
C ASN A 173 -0.80 -8.67 17.44
N ALA A 174 -0.61 -9.85 18.05
CA ALA A 174 -1.66 -10.87 18.10
C ALA A 174 -2.91 -10.33 18.82
N GLY A 175 -4.09 -10.61 18.26
CA GLY A 175 -5.38 -10.09 18.70
C GLY A 175 -5.71 -8.69 18.18
N GLU A 176 -4.81 -8.04 17.45
CA GLU A 176 -5.05 -6.72 16.85
C GLU A 176 -6.00 -6.86 15.66
N ARG A 177 -7.12 -6.12 15.69
CA ARG A 177 -8.05 -6.04 14.54
C ARG A 177 -7.45 -5.10 13.49
N VAL A 178 -7.49 -5.53 12.24
CA VAL A 178 -6.87 -4.81 11.12
C VAL A 178 -7.79 -4.82 9.90
N ALA A 179 -7.65 -3.79 9.08
CA ALA A 179 -8.13 -3.76 7.70
C ALA A 179 -6.93 -3.73 6.75
N VAL A 180 -6.94 -4.54 5.71
CA VAL A 180 -5.94 -4.49 4.63
C VAL A 180 -6.64 -3.92 3.40
N ALA A 181 -6.29 -2.68 3.06
CA ALA A 181 -6.80 -2.04 1.86
C ALA A 181 -5.98 -2.44 0.64
N LEU A 182 -6.69 -2.76 -0.43
CA LEU A 182 -6.16 -3.02 -1.76
C LEU A 182 -6.42 -1.80 -2.63
N GLY A 183 -5.36 -1.32 -3.28
CA GLY A 183 -5.45 -0.18 -4.19
C GLY A 183 -5.82 1.16 -3.53
N GLY A 184 -6.54 2.01 -4.28
CA GLY A 184 -6.92 3.36 -3.87
C GLY A 184 -5.96 4.47 -4.29
N ASP A 185 -5.88 5.57 -3.51
CA ASP A 185 -5.10 6.75 -3.91
C ASP A 185 -3.62 6.40 -4.18
N PRO A 186 -3.12 6.58 -5.42
CA PRO A 186 -1.74 6.26 -5.77
C PRO A 186 -0.71 7.07 -4.95
N ALA A 187 -1.04 8.31 -4.56
CA ALA A 187 -0.19 9.12 -3.71
C ALA A 187 -0.13 8.53 -2.29
N ALA A 188 -1.26 8.04 -1.77
CA ALA A 188 -1.31 7.39 -0.46
C ALA A 188 -0.52 6.07 -0.47
N LEU A 189 -0.72 5.23 -1.49
CA LEU A 189 0.01 3.97 -1.65
C LEU A 189 1.53 4.19 -1.62
N ILE A 190 2.05 5.21 -2.30
CA ILE A 190 3.47 5.53 -2.27
C ILE A 190 3.89 6.18 -0.96
N ALA A 191 3.09 7.08 -0.39
CA ALA A 191 3.40 7.73 0.88
C ALA A 191 3.48 6.75 2.06
N ALA A 192 2.83 5.59 1.95
CA ALA A 192 2.95 4.47 2.87
C ALA A 192 4.40 3.98 3.04
N PHE A 193 5.17 4.00 1.96
CA PHE A 193 6.57 3.55 1.93
C PHE A 193 7.55 4.61 2.42
N LEU A 194 7.12 5.86 2.56
CA LEU A 194 8.01 6.95 2.94
C LEU A 194 8.41 6.82 4.43
N PRO A 195 9.70 7.07 4.76
CA PRO A 195 10.19 7.05 6.14
C PRO A 195 9.77 8.34 6.86
N LEU A 196 8.48 8.48 7.11
CA LEU A 196 7.93 9.64 7.82
C LEU A 196 8.12 9.48 9.33
N PRO A 197 8.46 10.55 10.06
CA PRO A 197 8.46 10.56 11.52
C PRO A 197 7.08 10.23 12.10
N SER A 198 7.05 9.66 13.31
CA SER A 198 5.80 9.32 13.99
C SER A 198 4.95 10.55 14.33
N SER A 199 5.50 11.76 14.35
CA SER A 199 4.73 13.00 14.55
C SER A 199 3.92 13.39 13.31
N VAL A 200 4.22 12.86 12.13
CA VAL A 200 3.56 13.22 10.88
C VAL A 200 2.60 12.12 10.46
N HIS A 201 1.30 12.41 10.52
CA HIS A 201 0.30 11.49 10.00
C HIS A 201 0.42 11.38 8.48
N ARG A 202 0.52 10.15 7.97
CA ARG A 202 0.78 9.91 6.53
C ARG A 202 -0.30 10.50 5.64
N SER A 203 -1.58 10.44 6.02
CA SER A 203 -2.68 11.02 5.22
C SER A 203 -2.57 12.53 5.06
N TYR A 204 -2.06 13.22 6.09
CA TYR A 204 -1.77 14.65 6.03
C TYR A 204 -0.60 14.93 5.10
N PHE A 205 0.50 14.19 5.24
CA PHE A 205 1.65 14.30 4.33
C PHE A 205 1.24 14.08 2.87
N THR A 206 0.47 13.02 2.59
CA THR A 206 -0.08 12.72 1.26
C THR A 206 -0.90 13.88 0.73
N GLY A 207 -1.83 14.40 1.55
CA GLY A 207 -2.69 15.49 1.15
C GLY A 207 -1.93 16.78 0.86
N TRP A 208 -0.93 17.07 1.68
CA TRP A 208 -0.04 18.21 1.52
C TRP A 208 0.80 18.10 0.25
N LEU A 209 1.35 16.93 -0.02
CA LEU A 209 2.15 16.66 -1.21
C LEU A 209 1.36 16.88 -2.50
N ARG A 210 0.13 16.35 -2.56
CA ARG A 210 -0.75 16.43 -3.73
C ARG A 210 -1.68 17.66 -3.75
N LYS A 211 -1.56 18.54 -2.75
CA LYS A 211 -2.39 19.74 -2.54
C LYS A 211 -3.90 19.45 -2.50
N ARG A 212 -4.29 18.26 -2.01
CA ARG A 212 -5.70 17.83 -1.88
C ARG A 212 -5.84 16.88 -0.68
N PRO A 213 -6.76 17.13 0.27
CA PRO A 213 -6.98 16.23 1.41
C PRO A 213 -7.22 14.79 0.98
N VAL A 214 -6.67 13.82 1.72
CA VAL A 214 -7.06 12.41 1.57
C VAL A 214 -8.44 12.25 2.19
N GLU A 215 -9.41 11.86 1.37
CA GLU A 215 -10.76 11.51 1.85
C GLU A 215 -10.66 10.15 2.55
N THR A 216 -11.14 10.07 3.78
CA THR A 216 -11.10 8.85 4.59
C THR A 216 -12.51 8.33 4.88
N MET A 217 -12.61 7.04 5.13
CA MET A 217 -13.81 6.39 5.62
C MET A 217 -13.48 5.51 6.81
N ARG A 218 -14.49 5.24 7.65
CA ARG A 218 -14.34 4.45 8.87
C ARG A 218 -15.27 3.25 8.84
N LEU A 219 -14.71 2.07 9.08
CA LEU A 219 -15.48 0.86 9.41
C LEU A 219 -15.96 0.94 10.87
N SER A 220 -17.16 0.44 11.12
CA SER A 220 -17.73 0.35 12.47
C SER A 220 -17.11 -0.81 13.25
N ASP A 221 -17.05 -1.99 12.61
CA ASP A 221 -16.36 -3.15 13.12
C ASP A 221 -15.45 -3.75 12.03
N PRO A 222 -14.12 -3.69 12.20
CA PRO A 222 -13.37 -3.06 13.28
C PRO A 222 -13.40 -1.53 13.13
N ALA A 223 -13.22 -0.82 14.25
CA ALA A 223 -13.18 0.63 14.30
C ALA A 223 -11.90 1.22 13.64
N VAL A 224 -11.73 1.00 12.33
CA VAL A 224 -10.55 1.38 11.54
C VAL A 224 -10.91 2.48 10.55
N GLU A 225 -10.01 3.46 10.40
CA GLU A 225 -10.10 4.51 9.38
C GLU A 225 -9.03 4.31 8.29
N PHE A 226 -9.43 4.43 7.03
CA PHE A 226 -8.56 4.27 5.86
C PHE A 226 -9.06 5.15 4.70
N PRO A 227 -8.28 5.33 3.60
CA PRO A 227 -8.72 6.12 2.46
C PRO A 227 -10.05 5.64 1.85
N ALA A 228 -10.96 6.56 1.53
CA ALA A 228 -12.32 6.24 1.09
C ALA A 228 -12.41 5.67 -0.34
N ASN A 229 -11.34 5.78 -1.11
CA ASN A 229 -11.28 5.42 -2.53
C ASN A 229 -10.55 4.08 -2.77
N VAL A 230 -10.44 3.24 -1.75
CA VAL A 230 -9.84 1.90 -1.87
C VAL A 230 -10.72 0.99 -2.73
N ASP A 231 -10.08 0.11 -3.51
CA ASP A 231 -10.77 -0.76 -4.48
C ASP A 231 -11.38 -2.01 -3.80
N GLY A 232 -10.80 -2.43 -2.68
CA GLY A 232 -11.31 -3.50 -1.85
C GLY A 232 -10.61 -3.55 -0.49
N VAL A 233 -11.26 -4.16 0.50
CA VAL A 233 -10.74 -4.26 1.86
C VAL A 233 -10.92 -5.67 2.41
N LEU A 234 -9.84 -6.24 2.92
CA LEU A 234 -9.85 -7.45 3.74
C LEU A 234 -9.93 -7.03 5.20
N VAL A 235 -10.78 -7.69 5.98
CA VAL A 235 -11.00 -7.30 7.38
C VAL A 235 -10.81 -8.52 8.28
N GLY A 236 -10.05 -8.38 9.37
CA GLY A 236 -9.76 -9.53 10.21
C GLY A 236 -8.92 -9.22 11.46
N VAL A 237 -8.40 -10.28 12.06
CA VAL A 237 -7.61 -10.23 13.29
C VAL A 237 -6.25 -10.88 13.06
N ILE A 238 -5.21 -10.24 13.60
CA ILE A 238 -3.86 -10.80 13.59
C ILE A 238 -3.77 -11.97 14.56
N GLU A 239 -3.33 -13.11 14.06
CA GLU A 239 -3.03 -14.31 14.83
C GLU A 239 -1.54 -14.40 15.13
N ARG A 240 -1.20 -14.97 16.29
CA ARG A 240 0.18 -15.30 16.61
C ARG A 240 0.60 -16.49 15.77
N VAL A 241 1.52 -16.28 14.85
CA VAL A 241 2.24 -17.37 14.18
C VAL A 241 3.38 -17.78 15.11
N THR A 242 3.26 -18.93 15.77
CA THR A 242 4.44 -19.58 16.36
C THR A 242 5.36 -19.97 15.21
N ALA A 243 6.67 -19.83 15.40
CA ALA A 243 7.68 -20.02 14.35
C ALA A 243 7.88 -21.50 14.00
N ASP A 244 6.77 -22.19 13.73
CA ASP A 244 6.69 -23.62 13.55
C ASP A 244 6.44 -23.84 12.06
N ARG A 245 7.53 -23.93 11.30
CA ARG A 245 7.65 -24.50 9.94
C ARG A 245 6.86 -23.91 8.76
N GLU A 246 5.74 -23.20 8.94
CA GLU A 246 4.86 -22.84 7.81
C GLU A 246 5.31 -21.60 7.00
N GLY A 247 6.26 -20.80 7.50
CA GLY A 247 6.75 -19.60 6.81
C GLY A 247 7.65 -19.89 5.58
N CYS A 248 8.07 -21.15 5.40
CA CYS A 248 8.90 -21.57 4.28
C CYS A 248 8.18 -22.48 3.28
N GLU A 249 7.11 -23.17 3.69
CA GLU A 249 6.50 -24.27 2.92
C GLU A 249 5.30 -23.89 2.02
N SER A 250 4.84 -22.63 2.02
CA SER A 250 3.70 -22.20 1.17
C SER A 250 4.05 -21.25 0.02
N LEU A 251 5.30 -20.78 -0.05
CA LEU A 251 5.85 -20.30 -1.31
C LEU A 251 6.40 -21.54 -1.99
N SER A 252 5.78 -22.02 -3.08
CA SER A 252 6.33 -23.14 -3.85
C SER A 252 7.85 -22.96 -3.97
N ASP A 253 8.61 -24.05 -3.78
CA ASP A 253 10.09 -24.05 -3.86
C ASP A 253 10.63 -23.35 -5.13
N ARG A 254 9.79 -23.16 -6.15
CA ARG A 254 10.08 -22.40 -7.38
C ARG A 254 10.00 -20.87 -7.25
N ALA A 255 9.15 -20.31 -6.38
CA ALA A 255 8.99 -18.87 -6.20
C ALA A 255 10.14 -18.26 -5.38
N MET A 256 10.63 -18.98 -4.36
CA MET A 256 11.68 -18.49 -3.46
C MET A 256 13.08 -18.55 -4.10
N GLN A 257 13.37 -19.53 -4.96
CA GLN A 257 14.63 -19.60 -5.72
C GLN A 257 14.86 -18.37 -6.62
N ARG A 258 13.80 -17.68 -7.03
CA ARG A 258 13.87 -16.53 -7.94
C ARG A 258 13.80 -15.16 -7.25
N CYS A 259 13.34 -15.08 -6.00
CA CYS A 259 13.44 -13.86 -5.20
C CYS A 259 14.90 -13.49 -4.84
N SER A 260 15.85 -14.44 -4.90
CA SER A 260 17.27 -14.15 -4.66
C SER A 260 17.89 -13.18 -5.67
N CYS A 261 17.27 -13.02 -6.86
CA CYS A 261 17.83 -12.19 -7.94
C CYS A 261 17.44 -10.71 -7.88
N LEU A 262 16.38 -10.32 -7.15
CA LEU A 262 15.88 -8.94 -7.12
C LEU A 262 16.40 -8.10 -5.94
N MET A 263 17.11 -8.73 -5.01
CA MET A 263 17.82 -8.06 -3.92
C MET A 263 19.22 -8.68 -3.86
N LYS A 264 20.21 -8.06 -4.51
CA LYS A 264 21.63 -8.41 -4.35
C LYS A 264 22.03 -8.26 -2.88
N CYS A 265 21.83 -9.31 -2.08
CA CYS A 265 22.59 -9.50 -0.85
C CYS A 265 23.95 -10.04 -1.26
N GLY A 266 24.97 -9.19 -1.16
CA GLY A 266 26.34 -9.64 -1.11
C GLY A 266 26.55 -10.57 0.08
N SER A 267 27.37 -11.60 -0.16
CA SER A 267 28.04 -12.48 0.81
C SER A 267 27.20 -13.44 1.68
N SER A 268 27.38 -14.74 1.35
CA SER A 268 27.28 -15.95 2.18
C SER A 268 25.89 -16.59 2.43
N PRO A 269 25.74 -17.93 2.29
CA PRO A 269 24.43 -18.60 2.22
C PRO A 269 23.83 -19.03 3.57
N THR A 270 24.42 -18.66 4.71
CA THR A 270 24.16 -19.38 5.98
C THR A 270 23.32 -18.66 7.02
N ARG A 271 22.72 -17.49 6.74
CA ARG A 271 21.73 -16.87 7.64
C ARG A 271 20.61 -16.15 6.88
N CYS A 272 19.63 -16.91 6.42
CA CYS A 272 18.30 -16.34 6.19
C CYS A 272 17.69 -16.13 7.58
N SER A 273 17.87 -14.93 8.17
CA SER A 273 17.19 -14.55 9.40
C SER A 273 15.69 -14.77 9.19
N SER A 274 15.05 -15.56 10.05
CA SER A 274 13.60 -15.79 10.07
C SER A 274 12.84 -14.47 9.91
N ARG A 275 12.36 -14.18 8.70
CA ARG A 275 11.55 -12.98 8.46
C ARG A 275 10.16 -13.29 9.01
N SER A 276 9.75 -12.55 10.04
CA SER A 276 8.48 -12.70 10.71
C SER A 276 7.32 -12.35 9.77
N ALA A 277 6.65 -13.39 9.24
CA ALA A 277 5.32 -13.25 8.67
C ALA A 277 4.29 -13.38 9.80
N GLN A 278 3.20 -12.61 9.71
CA GLN A 278 2.06 -12.74 10.59
C GLN A 278 0.86 -13.25 9.81
N ARG A 279 -0.04 -13.95 10.49
CA ARG A 279 -1.27 -14.51 9.91
C ARG A 279 -2.43 -13.60 10.29
N MET A 280 -3.33 -13.37 9.35
CA MET A 280 -4.58 -12.65 9.53
C MET A 280 -5.73 -13.58 9.19
N SER A 281 -6.60 -13.81 10.16
CA SER A 281 -7.87 -14.50 9.96
C SER A 281 -8.95 -13.48 9.64
N LEU A 282 -9.59 -13.62 8.47
CA LEU A 282 -10.66 -12.73 8.08
C LEU A 282 -11.88 -12.94 8.97
N PHE A 283 -12.67 -11.90 9.18
CA PHE A 283 -13.99 -12.09 9.77
C PHE A 283 -14.86 -12.87 8.78
N SER A 284 -15.45 -13.99 9.22
CA SER A 284 -16.56 -14.60 8.48
C SER A 284 -17.66 -13.57 8.36
N GLY A 285 -18.07 -13.27 7.13
CA GLY A 285 -19.05 -12.25 6.83
C GLY A 285 -20.31 -12.39 7.68
N THR A 286 -20.78 -11.26 8.20
CA THR A 286 -22.15 -11.09 8.73
C THR A 286 -23.08 -10.68 7.61
#